data_AF-A0A4Y9ZQ22-F1
#
_entry.id   AF-A0A4Y9ZQ22-F1
#
_cell.length_a   1.000
_cell.length_b   1.000
_cell.length_c   1.000
_cell.angle_alpha   90.00
_cell.angle_beta   90.00
_cell.angle_gamma   90.00
#
_symmetry.space_group_name_H-M   'P 1'
#
loop_
_entity.id
_entity.type
_entity.pdbx_description
1 polymer ?
#
loop_
_entity_poly.entity_id
_entity_poly.type
_entity_poly.pdbx_seq_one_letter_code
_entity_poly.pdbx_strand_id
1 'polypeptide(L)'
;MAPVATNERPPAQEVGINPFYSPAITDDGDSNYKWAQYKPTFPKVSWPPLGPIDVEDRALHADPEKRDLLSAASKVITLTPAIGTEIYGLDLRQLTDAQKDQLALLAAERGVVFVYNDASRRPDTSAFSKLELWHSDVSYENQPPSTTSLKIYAGPETGGDTLWSSGYALYSSLSPGLQQYLEGLTAV
;
A
#
# COMPACT_ATOMS: atom_id res chain seq x y z
N MET A 1 -14.70 -44.60 43.98
CA MET A 1 -13.46 -44.91 43.23
C MET A 1 -13.51 -44.15 41.93
N ALA A 2 -12.75 -43.06 41.82
CA ALA A 2 -12.60 -42.28 40.59
C ALA A 2 -11.19 -42.56 40.03
N PRO A 3 -11.02 -42.73 38.72
CA PRO A 3 -9.72 -43.04 38.13
C PRO A 3 -8.80 -41.82 38.15
N VAL A 4 -7.52 -42.07 38.41
CA VAL A 4 -6.41 -41.11 38.32
C VAL A 4 -6.07 -40.91 36.84
N ALA A 5 -6.06 -39.67 36.37
CA ALA A 5 -5.65 -39.33 35.01
C ALA A 5 -4.14 -39.58 34.85
N THR A 6 -3.77 -40.49 33.93
CA THR A 6 -2.38 -40.70 33.52
C THR A 6 -1.97 -39.57 32.56
N ASN A 7 -0.80 -38.97 32.79
CA ASN A 7 -0.22 -37.91 31.96
C ASN A 7 0.37 -38.43 30.64
N GLU A 8 -0.30 -39.36 29.96
CA GLU A 8 0.17 -39.83 28.65
C GLU A 8 -0.50 -39.05 27.53
N ARG A 9 0.28 -38.20 26.87
CA ARG A 9 -0.12 -37.50 25.64
C ARG A 9 -0.22 -38.55 24.52
N PRO A 10 -1.35 -38.65 23.79
CA PRO A 10 -1.43 -39.55 22.65
C PRO A 10 -0.38 -39.18 21.60
N PRO A 11 0.14 -40.14 20.81
CA PRO A 11 1.13 -39.86 19.78
C PRO A 11 0.57 -38.84 18.80
N ALA A 12 1.42 -37.86 18.44
CA ALA A 12 1.07 -36.82 17.49
C ALA A 12 0.63 -37.47 16.17
N GLN A 13 -0.62 -37.21 15.79
CA GLN A 13 -1.12 -37.55 14.47
C GLN A 13 -0.24 -36.82 13.44
N GLU A 14 0.27 -37.52 12.43
CA GLU A 14 1.00 -36.88 11.33
C GLU A 14 0.10 -35.85 10.66
N VAL A 15 0.23 -34.60 11.09
CA VAL A 15 -0.41 -33.46 10.44
C VAL A 15 0.34 -33.28 9.13
N GLY A 16 -0.29 -33.69 8.03
CA GLY A 16 0.23 -33.46 6.69
C GLY A 16 0.69 -32.01 6.57
N ILE A 17 1.91 -31.82 6.04
CA ILE A 17 2.51 -30.51 5.84
C ILE A 17 1.48 -29.68 5.07
N ASN A 18 0.90 -28.67 5.72
CA ASN A 18 0.12 -27.66 5.03
C ASN A 18 1.13 -26.69 4.41
N PRO A 19 1.33 -26.71 3.08
CA PRO A 19 2.31 -25.84 2.44
C PRO A 19 1.94 -24.35 2.51
N PHE A 20 0.77 -24.03 3.08
CA PHE A 20 0.25 -22.68 3.25
C PHE A 20 0.15 -22.24 4.72
N TYR A 21 0.60 -23.06 5.67
CA TYR A 21 0.68 -22.64 7.06
C TYR A 21 1.89 -21.72 7.25
N SER A 22 1.64 -20.42 7.36
CA SER A 22 2.64 -19.46 7.83
C SER A 22 2.39 -19.23 9.32
N PRO A 23 3.24 -19.75 10.22
CA PRO A 23 3.13 -19.43 11.65
C PRO A 23 3.30 -17.93 11.87
N ALA A 24 2.85 -17.45 13.03
CA ALA A 24 3.10 -16.08 13.47
C ALA A 24 4.60 -15.77 13.40
N ILE A 25 4.96 -14.50 13.16
CA ILE A 25 6.35 -14.00 13.22
C ILE A 25 6.81 -14.07 14.68
N THR A 26 7.08 -15.28 15.15
CA THR A 26 7.67 -15.57 16.44
C THR A 26 8.79 -16.55 16.16
N ASP A 27 9.95 -16.32 16.78
CA ASP A 27 11.09 -17.22 16.72
C ASP A 27 10.62 -18.64 17.13
N ASP A 28 10.60 -19.55 16.17
CA ASP A 28 10.21 -20.96 16.34
C ASP A 28 11.32 -21.77 17.03
N GLY A 29 12.46 -21.13 17.35
CA GLY A 29 13.61 -21.72 18.01
C GLY A 29 14.39 -22.71 17.12
N ASP A 30 13.96 -22.90 15.87
CA ASP A 30 14.59 -23.85 14.95
C ASP A 30 15.80 -23.22 14.27
N SER A 31 16.89 -23.16 15.02
CA SER A 31 18.21 -22.72 14.56
C SER A 31 18.95 -23.77 13.72
N ASN A 32 18.44 -25.01 13.65
CA ASN A 32 19.07 -26.13 12.94
C ASN A 32 18.52 -26.33 11.51
N TYR A 33 17.48 -25.58 11.13
CA TYR A 33 16.99 -25.56 9.75
C TYR A 33 18.10 -25.17 8.76
N LYS A 34 18.26 -25.94 7.68
CA LYS A 34 19.31 -25.75 6.65
C LYS A 34 19.40 -24.32 6.10
N TRP A 35 18.28 -23.59 6.11
CA TRP A 35 18.20 -22.21 5.62
C TRP A 35 17.89 -21.20 6.73
N ALA A 36 18.21 -21.52 8.00
CA ALA A 36 17.96 -20.66 9.15
C ALA A 36 18.54 -19.24 9.00
N GLN A 37 19.66 -19.09 8.27
CA GLN A 37 20.27 -17.80 7.95
C GLN A 37 19.38 -16.84 7.10
N TYR A 38 18.34 -17.37 6.45
CA TYR A 38 17.37 -16.58 5.67
C TYR A 38 16.07 -16.31 6.44
N LYS A 39 15.97 -16.76 7.70
CA LYS A 39 14.82 -16.43 8.55
C LYS A 39 14.79 -14.92 8.81
N PRO A 40 13.61 -14.30 8.93
CA PRO A 40 13.49 -12.91 9.35
C PRO A 40 14.20 -12.71 10.69
N THR A 41 15.32 -12.00 10.69
CA THR A 41 15.99 -11.57 11.92
C THR A 41 15.62 -10.12 12.18
N PHE A 42 15.28 -9.78 13.42
CA PHE A 42 15.17 -8.40 13.89
C PHE A 42 16.48 -8.04 14.60
N PRO A 43 17.55 -7.67 13.88
CA PRO A 43 18.78 -7.29 14.54
C PRO A 43 18.49 -6.12 15.47
N LYS A 44 19.12 -6.10 16.65
CA LYS A 44 19.04 -4.96 17.58
C LYS A 44 19.83 -3.80 16.99
N VAL A 45 19.25 -3.14 15.99
CA VAL A 45 19.78 -1.94 15.37
C VAL A 45 18.97 -0.76 15.89
N SER A 46 19.66 0.20 16.51
CA SER A 46 19.07 1.46 16.92
C SER A 46 19.67 2.55 16.03
N TRP A 47 18.83 3.12 15.19
CA TRP A 47 19.17 4.31 14.42
C TRP A 47 18.87 5.55 15.24
N PRO A 48 19.59 6.67 15.03
CA PRO A 48 19.15 7.95 15.58
C PRO A 48 17.72 8.28 15.10
N PRO A 49 16.93 9.02 15.89
CA PRO A 49 15.60 9.46 15.46
C PRO A 49 15.67 10.17 14.12
N LEU A 50 14.70 9.91 13.25
CA LEU A 50 14.56 10.63 11.99
C LEU A 50 14.31 12.11 12.30
N GLY A 51 15.14 12.98 11.72
CA GLY A 51 14.97 14.42 11.80
C GLY A 51 14.06 14.94 10.68
N PRO A 52 13.57 16.18 10.78
CA PRO A 52 12.86 16.83 9.69
C PRO A 52 13.70 16.87 8.41
N ILE A 53 13.12 16.39 7.32
CA ILE A 53 13.66 16.46 5.96
C ILE A 53 12.90 17.56 5.23
N ASP A 54 13.63 18.50 4.64
CA ASP A 54 13.04 19.50 3.75
C ASP A 54 12.72 18.85 2.39
N VAL A 55 11.48 19.00 1.94
CA VAL A 55 10.98 18.36 0.72
C VAL A 55 10.22 19.38 -0.11
N GLU A 56 10.67 19.58 -1.35
CA GLU A 56 9.94 20.35 -2.36
C GLU A 56 9.08 19.40 -3.20
N ASP A 57 7.78 19.69 -3.30
CA ASP A 57 6.84 18.87 -4.06
C ASP A 57 7.05 19.06 -5.57
N ARG A 58 7.30 17.95 -6.26
CA ARG A 58 7.51 17.90 -7.70
C ARG A 58 6.31 18.42 -8.50
N ALA A 59 5.10 18.29 -7.96
CA ALA A 59 3.89 18.83 -8.55
C ALA A 59 3.94 20.36 -8.75
N LEU A 60 4.73 21.08 -7.95
CA LEU A 60 4.86 22.55 -8.05
C LEU A 60 5.61 23.00 -9.30
N HIS A 61 6.38 22.11 -9.94
CA HIS A 61 7.12 22.40 -11.18
C HIS A 61 6.36 21.99 -12.44
N ALA A 62 5.20 21.34 -12.29
CA ALA A 62 4.43 20.83 -13.40
C ALA A 62 3.74 21.94 -14.19
N ASP A 63 3.60 21.73 -15.51
CA ASP A 63 2.62 22.46 -16.31
C ASP A 63 1.21 22.15 -15.77
N PRO A 64 0.43 23.17 -15.34
CA PRO A 64 -0.93 22.97 -14.86
C PRO A 64 -1.84 22.24 -15.86
N GLU A 65 -1.61 22.43 -17.16
CA GLU A 65 -2.36 21.79 -18.25
C GLU A 65 -1.90 20.34 -18.52
N LYS A 66 -0.78 19.91 -17.93
CA LYS A 66 -0.24 18.54 -18.03
C LYS A 66 -0.05 18.06 -19.48
N ARG A 67 0.33 18.98 -20.38
CA ARG A 67 0.26 18.78 -21.83
C ARG A 67 1.16 17.64 -22.30
N ASP A 68 2.38 17.55 -21.77
CA ASP A 68 3.35 16.53 -22.19
C ASP A 68 2.95 15.12 -21.74
N LEU A 69 2.34 15.01 -20.57
CA LEU A 69 1.83 13.75 -20.03
C LEU A 69 0.58 13.31 -20.78
N LEU A 70 -0.40 14.21 -20.94
CA LEU A 70 -1.69 13.87 -21.53
C LEU A 70 -1.60 13.64 -23.04
N SER A 71 -0.69 14.31 -23.75
CA SER A 71 -0.45 14.07 -25.18
C SER A 71 0.29 12.76 -25.46
N ALA A 72 1.06 12.25 -24.50
CA ALA A 72 1.74 10.96 -24.60
C ALA A 72 0.82 9.77 -24.25
N ALA A 73 -0.29 10.03 -23.54
CA ALA A 73 -1.27 9.00 -23.21
C ALA A 73 -2.10 8.60 -24.44
N SER A 74 -2.36 7.30 -24.60
CA SER A 74 -3.28 6.80 -25.64
C SER A 74 -4.74 6.96 -25.24
N LYS A 75 -5.04 6.96 -23.94
CA LYS A 75 -6.38 7.14 -23.39
C LYS A 75 -6.29 7.63 -21.94
N VAL A 76 -7.21 8.52 -21.57
CA VAL A 76 -7.38 9.00 -20.19
C VAL A 76 -8.84 8.87 -19.79
N ILE A 77 -9.12 8.29 -18.61
CA ILE A 77 -10.47 8.15 -18.07
C ILE A 77 -10.53 8.75 -16.68
N THR A 78 -11.45 9.69 -16.48
CA THR A 78 -11.80 10.17 -15.14
C THR A 78 -12.83 9.23 -14.52
N LEU A 79 -12.48 8.58 -13.40
CA LEU A 79 -13.31 7.54 -12.78
C LEU A 79 -14.49 8.12 -11.99
N THR A 80 -14.23 9.09 -11.11
CA THR A 80 -15.26 9.78 -10.34
C THR A 80 -15.01 11.28 -10.36
N PRO A 81 -16.00 12.14 -10.03
CA PRO A 81 -15.76 13.58 -9.95
C PRO A 81 -14.62 13.95 -8.98
N ALA A 82 -14.53 13.27 -7.85
CA ALA A 82 -13.67 13.68 -6.73
C ALA A 82 -12.31 12.96 -6.63
N ILE A 83 -12.19 11.75 -7.18
CA ILE A 83 -10.98 10.92 -7.06
C ILE A 83 -10.88 9.92 -8.22
N GLY A 84 -9.65 9.55 -8.60
CA GLY A 84 -9.39 8.49 -9.54
C GLY A 84 -9.24 8.98 -10.98
N THR A 85 -8.19 8.52 -11.64
CA THR A 85 -7.96 8.68 -13.08
C THR A 85 -7.18 7.49 -13.61
N GLU A 86 -7.60 6.94 -14.75
CA GLU A 86 -6.84 5.91 -15.48
C GLU A 86 -6.13 6.54 -16.67
N ILE A 87 -4.87 6.17 -16.88
CA ILE A 87 -4.08 6.55 -18.04
C ILE A 87 -3.53 5.30 -18.72
N TYR A 88 -3.66 5.24 -20.04
CA TYR A 88 -3.18 4.15 -20.87
C TYR A 88 -2.07 4.60 -21.82
N GLY A 89 -1.22 3.65 -22.22
CA GLY A 89 -0.15 3.84 -23.20
C GLY A 89 1.09 4.56 -22.66
N LEU A 90 1.23 4.68 -21.33
CA LEU A 90 2.40 5.29 -20.71
C LEU A 90 3.37 4.23 -20.18
N ASP A 91 4.62 4.29 -20.65
CA ASP A 91 5.73 3.55 -20.06
C ASP A 91 6.39 4.40 -18.96
N LEU A 92 6.10 4.06 -17.71
CA LEU A 92 6.67 4.74 -16.53
C LEU A 92 8.22 4.75 -16.51
N ARG A 93 8.87 3.85 -17.24
CA ARG A 93 10.34 3.78 -17.33
C ARG A 93 10.93 4.85 -18.24
N GLN A 94 10.13 5.41 -19.14
CA GLN A 94 10.58 6.31 -20.21
C GLN A 94 9.99 7.73 -20.08
N LEU A 95 9.38 8.05 -18.94
CA LEU A 95 8.87 9.40 -18.70
C LEU A 95 10.01 10.41 -18.67
N THR A 96 9.80 11.51 -19.39
CA THR A 96 10.60 12.73 -19.26
C THR A 96 10.39 13.37 -17.89
N ASP A 97 11.30 14.24 -17.46
CA ASP A 97 11.15 14.90 -16.15
C ASP A 97 9.90 15.79 -16.07
N ALA A 98 9.56 16.49 -17.16
CA ALA A 98 8.30 17.25 -17.25
C ALA A 98 7.07 16.34 -17.08
N GLN A 99 7.07 15.16 -17.70
CA GLN A 99 5.97 14.19 -17.54
C GLN A 99 5.89 13.62 -16.12
N LYS A 100 7.02 13.45 -15.42
CA LYS A 100 7.03 13.02 -14.00
C LYS A 100 6.41 14.09 -13.10
N ASP A 101 6.78 15.36 -13.29
CA ASP A 101 6.22 16.47 -12.51
C ASP A 101 4.70 16.58 -12.78
N GLN A 102 4.28 16.48 -14.04
CA GLN A 102 2.87 16.48 -14.41
C GLN A 102 2.09 15.27 -13.87
N LEU A 103 2.73 14.10 -13.77
CA LEU A 103 2.13 12.92 -13.16
C LEU A 103 1.97 13.11 -11.64
N ALA A 104 2.95 13.74 -10.98
CA ALA A 104 2.85 14.10 -9.57
C ALA A 104 1.69 15.09 -9.33
N LEU A 105 1.57 16.13 -10.17
CA LEU A 105 0.44 17.06 -10.10
C LEU A 105 -0.90 16.36 -10.32
N LEU A 106 -1.00 15.48 -11.30
CA LEU A 106 -2.22 14.71 -11.53
C LEU A 106 -2.57 13.83 -10.32
N ALA A 107 -1.59 13.17 -9.70
CA ALA A 107 -1.82 12.37 -8.50
C ALA A 107 -2.31 13.24 -7.34
N ALA A 108 -1.73 14.42 -7.13
CA ALA A 108 -2.16 15.37 -6.11
C ALA A 108 -3.61 15.85 -6.33
N GLU A 109 -3.99 16.17 -7.56
CA GLU A 109 -5.35 16.62 -7.89
C GLU A 109 -6.39 15.50 -7.86
N ARG A 110 -6.00 14.28 -8.21
CA ARG A 110 -6.92 13.17 -8.44
C ARG A 110 -6.90 12.12 -7.34
N GLY A 111 -6.03 12.23 -6.34
CA GLY A 111 -5.90 11.31 -5.20
C GLY A 111 -5.31 9.94 -5.55
N VAL A 112 -5.73 9.34 -6.67
CA VAL A 112 -5.17 8.07 -7.18
C VAL A 112 -5.16 8.08 -8.71
N VAL A 113 -4.07 7.61 -9.29
CA VAL A 113 -3.89 7.49 -10.74
C VAL A 113 -3.45 6.06 -11.07
N PHE A 114 -4.20 5.40 -11.96
CA PHE A 114 -3.88 4.07 -12.47
C PHE A 114 -3.19 4.20 -13.82
N VAL A 115 -1.99 3.63 -13.97
CA VAL A 115 -1.22 3.72 -15.22
C VAL A 115 -1.08 2.34 -15.85
N TYR A 116 -1.48 2.24 -17.12
CA TYR A 116 -1.43 1.03 -17.93
C TYR A 116 -0.51 1.24 -19.12
N ASN A 117 0.53 0.41 -19.26
CA ASN A 117 1.49 0.51 -20.36
C ASN A 117 0.99 -0.11 -21.69
N ASP A 118 -0.10 -0.90 -21.65
CA ASP A 118 -0.62 -1.75 -22.74
C ASP A 118 0.04 -3.15 -22.94
N ALA A 119 -0.69 -4.02 -23.63
CA ALA A 119 -0.43 -5.42 -24.05
C ALA A 119 -0.57 -6.60 -23.06
N SER A 120 0.20 -6.77 -21.99
CA SER A 120 0.10 -8.05 -21.23
C SER A 120 0.78 -8.04 -19.87
N ARG A 121 -0.03 -7.94 -18.81
CA ARG A 121 0.12 -8.81 -17.63
C ARG A 121 -1.12 -8.66 -16.77
N ARG A 122 -2.01 -9.66 -16.78
CA ARG A 122 -2.78 -9.93 -15.56
C ARG A 122 -1.77 -10.39 -14.51
N PRO A 123 -1.85 -9.89 -13.28
CA PRO A 123 -1.01 -10.36 -12.19
C PRO A 123 -1.10 -11.90 -12.02
N ASP A 124 0.01 -12.55 -11.70
CA ASP A 124 0.10 -13.97 -11.28
C ASP A 124 -0.84 -14.24 -10.08
N THR A 125 -1.60 -15.33 -10.00
CA THR A 125 -2.68 -15.44 -8.99
C THR A 125 -2.27 -15.91 -7.60
N SER A 126 -0.96 -15.96 -7.29
CA SER A 126 -0.47 -16.49 -6.01
C SER A 126 -0.53 -15.52 -4.82
N ALA A 127 -1.36 -15.92 -3.85
CA ALA A 127 -1.51 -15.58 -2.42
C ALA A 127 -1.12 -14.18 -1.88
N PHE A 128 -2.12 -13.50 -1.30
CA PHE A 128 -1.94 -12.37 -0.37
C PHE A 128 -2.73 -12.58 0.93
N SER A 129 -2.21 -12.07 2.04
CA SER A 129 -2.98 -11.81 3.25
C SER A 129 -3.68 -10.46 3.13
N LYS A 130 -4.95 -10.39 3.53
CA LYS A 130 -5.74 -9.17 3.47
C LYS A 130 -5.31 -8.17 4.56
N LEU A 131 -5.07 -6.92 4.16
CA LEU A 131 -5.14 -5.77 5.06
C LEU A 131 -6.58 -5.26 5.01
N GLU A 132 -7.43 -5.70 5.94
CA GLU A 132 -8.87 -5.37 5.94
C GLU A 132 -9.20 -4.03 6.66
N LEU A 133 -8.29 -3.05 6.67
CA LEU A 133 -8.46 -1.82 7.45
C LEU A 133 -8.30 -0.58 6.58
N TRP A 134 -9.24 0.37 6.70
CA TRP A 134 -9.06 1.74 6.19
C TRP A 134 -7.91 2.40 6.94
N HIS A 135 -6.93 2.92 6.19
CA HIS A 135 -5.77 3.58 6.77
C HIS A 135 -5.18 4.60 5.79
N SER A 136 -4.27 5.42 6.32
CA SER A 136 -3.26 6.15 5.57
C SER A 136 -1.90 5.54 5.90
N ASP A 137 -1.00 5.45 4.92
CA ASP A 137 0.29 4.80 5.10
C ASP A 137 1.15 5.55 6.12
N VAL A 138 1.65 4.83 7.13
CA VAL A 138 2.67 5.32 8.07
C VAL A 138 2.26 6.63 8.77
N SER A 139 0.96 6.78 9.10
CA SER A 139 0.42 8.00 9.72
C SER A 139 0.91 8.29 11.15
N TYR A 140 1.74 7.40 11.72
CA TYR A 140 2.37 7.56 13.03
C TYR A 140 3.74 8.27 12.96
N GLU A 141 4.30 8.49 11.77
CA GLU A 141 5.54 9.25 11.60
C GLU A 141 5.27 10.76 11.56
N ASN A 142 6.25 11.56 12.00
CA ASN A 142 6.14 13.02 11.97
C ASN A 142 6.06 13.58 10.54
N GLN A 143 6.71 12.92 9.59
CA GLN A 143 6.68 13.23 8.17
C GLN A 143 6.25 11.97 7.39
N PRO A 144 4.94 11.67 7.34
CA PRO A 144 4.44 10.52 6.62
C PRO A 144 4.73 10.65 5.11
N PRO A 145 4.77 9.52 4.37
CA PRO A 145 5.00 9.55 2.93
C PRO A 145 3.92 10.36 2.21
N SER A 146 4.33 11.24 1.28
CA SER A 146 3.41 12.06 0.49
C SER A 146 2.69 11.28 -0.61
N THR A 147 3.31 10.22 -1.14
CA THR A 147 2.77 9.41 -2.24
C THR A 147 3.27 7.97 -2.17
N THR A 148 2.38 7.02 -2.45
CA THR A 148 2.69 5.59 -2.54
C THR A 148 2.56 5.11 -3.98
N SER A 149 3.56 4.39 -4.48
CA SER A 149 3.49 3.68 -5.76
C SER A 149 3.28 2.19 -5.53
N LEU A 150 2.18 1.65 -6.03
CA LEU A 150 1.84 0.23 -5.92
C LEU A 150 1.83 -0.41 -7.31
N LYS A 151 2.50 -1.56 -7.44
CA LYS A 151 2.46 -2.39 -8.66
C LYS A 151 1.91 -3.77 -8.32
N ILE A 152 0.84 -4.16 -9.01
CA ILE A 152 0.30 -5.50 -8.87
C ILE A 152 1.11 -6.46 -9.74
N TYR A 153 1.92 -7.30 -9.10
CA TYR A 153 2.67 -8.39 -9.77
C TYR A 153 1.86 -9.68 -9.83
N ALA A 154 1.14 -9.93 -8.73
CA ALA A 154 0.27 -11.06 -8.50
C ALA A 154 -1.08 -10.59 -7.93
N GLY A 155 -2.20 -11.25 -8.23
CA GLY A 155 -3.55 -10.86 -7.80
C GLY A 155 -4.55 -11.99 -8.00
N PRO A 156 -5.53 -12.18 -7.09
CA PRO A 156 -6.41 -13.36 -7.09
C PRO A 156 -7.30 -13.42 -8.34
N GLU A 157 -7.83 -14.61 -8.66
CA GLU A 157 -8.75 -14.78 -9.80
C GLU A 157 -10.02 -13.92 -9.66
N THR A 158 -10.49 -13.74 -8.42
CA THR A 158 -11.62 -12.89 -8.06
C THR A 158 -11.35 -12.15 -6.75
N GLY A 159 -11.89 -10.94 -6.63
CA GLY A 159 -11.64 -10.06 -5.47
C GLY A 159 -10.22 -9.48 -5.47
N GLY A 160 -9.71 -9.14 -4.27
CA GLY A 160 -8.38 -8.51 -4.12
C GLY A 160 -8.36 -7.04 -4.49
N ASP A 161 -9.54 -6.41 -4.60
CA ASP A 161 -9.66 -5.00 -4.90
C ASP A 161 -9.02 -4.15 -3.81
N THR A 162 -8.31 -3.11 -4.24
CA THR A 162 -7.88 -2.04 -3.35
C THR A 162 -8.86 -0.88 -3.53
N LEU A 163 -9.36 -0.36 -2.42
CA LEU A 163 -10.30 0.76 -2.41
C LEU A 163 -9.60 2.01 -1.86
N TRP A 164 -9.90 3.16 -2.46
CA TRP A 164 -9.41 4.47 -2.03
C TRP A 164 -10.58 5.39 -1.72
N SER A 165 -10.38 6.27 -0.75
CA SER A 165 -11.31 7.35 -0.40
C SER A 165 -10.57 8.68 -0.39
N SER A 166 -11.25 9.75 -0.80
CA SER A 166 -10.69 11.10 -0.76
C SER A 166 -11.07 11.79 0.54
N GLY A 167 -10.07 12.04 1.40
CA GLY A 167 -10.24 12.82 2.63
C GLY A 167 -10.70 14.26 2.35
N TYR A 168 -10.22 14.87 1.25
CA TYR A 168 -10.63 16.21 0.84
C TYR A 168 -12.10 16.28 0.43
N ALA A 169 -12.54 15.32 -0.38
CA ALA A 169 -13.94 15.25 -0.81
C ALA A 169 -14.86 14.95 0.38
N LEU A 170 -14.44 14.06 1.28
CA LEU A 170 -15.15 13.79 2.51
C LEU A 170 -15.29 15.06 3.34
N TYR A 171 -14.18 15.76 3.61
CA TYR A 171 -14.17 17.01 4.38
C TYR A 171 -15.11 18.07 3.78
N SER A 172 -15.02 18.27 2.46
CA SER A 172 -15.86 19.23 1.73
C SER A 172 -17.35 18.89 1.76
N SER A 173 -17.71 17.62 1.99
CA SER A 173 -19.09 17.17 2.12
C SER A 173 -19.67 17.34 3.53
N LEU A 174 -18.83 17.62 4.53
CA LEU A 174 -19.28 17.83 5.91
C LEU A 174 -19.97 19.19 6.06
N SER A 175 -20.83 19.31 7.07
CA SER A 175 -21.44 20.61 7.40
C SER A 175 -20.37 21.59 7.92
N PRO A 176 -20.54 22.91 7.72
CA PRO A 176 -19.59 23.90 8.22
C PRO A 176 -19.32 23.80 9.73
N GLY A 177 -20.35 23.47 10.53
CA GLY A 177 -20.19 23.28 11.97
C GLY A 177 -19.35 22.04 12.33
N LEU A 178 -19.46 20.96 11.56
CA LEU A 178 -18.64 19.76 11.77
C LEU A 178 -17.19 19.98 11.29
N GLN A 179 -17.00 20.70 10.18
CA GLN A 179 -15.68 21.14 9.72
C GLN A 179 -14.96 21.92 10.83
N GLN A 180 -15.59 22.97 11.35
CA GLN A 180 -15.02 23.80 12.41
C GLN A 180 -14.74 23.01 13.71
N TYR A 181 -15.60 22.04 14.04
CA TYR A 181 -15.36 21.14 15.17
C TYR A 181 -14.11 20.28 14.95
N LEU A 182 -13.98 19.64 13.79
CA LEU A 182 -12.86 18.76 13.46
C LEU A 182 -11.52 19.50 13.33
N GLU A 183 -11.51 20.73 12.82
CA GLU A 183 -10.32 21.60 12.75
C GLU A 183 -9.70 21.86 14.13
N GLY A 184 -10.50 21.79 15.20
CA GLY A 184 -10.03 21.95 16.58
C GLY A 184 -9.53 20.67 17.25
N LEU A 185 -9.60 19.51 16.58
CA LEU A 185 -9.21 18.23 17.15
C LEU A 185 -7.78 17.83 16.76
N THR A 186 -7.17 17.01 17.59
CA THR A 186 -5.88 16.37 17.33
C THR A 186 -5.98 14.90 17.70
N ALA A 187 -5.56 14.02 16.79
CA ALA A 187 -5.40 12.59 17.06
C ALA A 187 -3.98 12.32 17.56
N VAL A 188 -3.84 11.45 18.56
CA VAL A 188 -2.57 11.04 19.20
C VAL A 188 -2.40 9.53 19.19
#